data_AF-A0A5N8Z549-F1
#
_entry.id   AF-A0A5N8Z549-F1
#
_cell.length_a   1.000
_cell.length_b   1.000
_cell.length_c   1.000
_cell.angle_alpha   90.00
_cell.angle_beta   90.00
_cell.angle_gamma   90.00
#
_symmetry.space_group_name_H-M   'P 1'
#
loop_
_entity.id
_entity.type
_entity.pdbx_description
1 polymer ?
#
loop_
_entity_poly.entity_id
_entity_poly.type
_entity_poly.pdbx_seq_one_letter_code
_entity_poly.pdbx_strand_id
1 'polypeptide(L)'
;MSDTKRKFETIYRETQKFRQWWLWMIVLVGPVFTLGVLARHIFGYGAIDDGLNDITITLIVVFIIGLIFPVFLLVMRLESQVTGQGLCIRFRPFHWKWIIIPFEKIKLAEPLMYRPLRDYGGWGIRYGKMGKAYNVSGNRGVLLTFDTGTPILIGSQNHELLAATINSKLKYL
;
A
#
# COMPACT_ATOMS: atom_id res chain seq x y z
N MET A 1 -34.97 -13.90 3.83
CA MET A 1 -33.94 -13.59 4.87
C MET A 1 -32.56 -14.20 4.57
N SER A 2 -32.38 -15.10 3.58
CA SER A 2 -31.08 -15.68 3.21
C SER A 2 -30.25 -14.80 2.25
N ASP A 3 -30.89 -14.00 1.39
CA ASP A 3 -30.21 -13.25 0.33
C ASP A 3 -29.32 -12.10 0.84
N THR A 4 -29.74 -11.42 1.91
CA THR A 4 -28.97 -10.32 2.52
C THR A 4 -27.69 -10.83 3.19
N LYS A 5 -27.69 -12.03 3.77
CA LYS A 5 -26.48 -12.64 4.35
C LYS A 5 -25.43 -12.96 3.28
N ARG A 6 -25.86 -13.42 2.11
CA ARG A 6 -24.98 -13.77 0.98
C ARG A 6 -24.24 -12.57 0.41
N LYS A 7 -24.85 -11.37 0.47
CA LYS A 7 -24.28 -10.14 -0.09
C LYS A 7 -23.01 -9.67 0.62
N PHE A 8 -22.87 -9.99 1.92
CA PHE A 8 -21.73 -9.56 2.75
C PHE A 8 -20.78 -10.68 3.15
N GLU A 9 -21.05 -11.92 2.70
CA GLU A 9 -20.13 -13.02 2.93
C GLU A 9 -18.81 -12.77 2.19
N THR A 10 -17.71 -12.83 2.95
CA THR A 10 -16.37 -12.60 2.41
C THR A 10 -15.82 -13.92 1.90
N ILE A 11 -15.67 -14.02 0.58
CA ILE A 11 -15.22 -15.24 -0.11
C ILE A 11 -13.69 -15.31 -0.15
N TYR A 12 -13.06 -14.15 -0.29
CA TYR A 12 -11.60 -14.00 -0.27
C TYR A 12 -11.22 -12.79 0.57
N ARG A 13 -10.11 -12.89 1.30
CA ARG A 13 -9.54 -11.79 2.08
C ARG A 13 -8.03 -11.89 2.11
N GLU A 14 -7.37 -10.78 1.77
CA GLU A 14 -5.93 -10.63 1.88
C GLU A 14 -5.60 -9.29 2.55
N THR A 15 -4.58 -9.28 3.40
CA THR A 15 -4.05 -8.05 3.98
C THR A 15 -2.53 -8.05 3.85
N GLN A 16 -2.00 -7.10 3.11
CA GLN A 16 -0.58 -6.94 2.86
C GLN A 16 -0.05 -5.72 3.61
N LYS A 17 1.14 -5.87 4.20
CA LYS A 17 1.87 -4.82 4.92
C LYS A 17 3.28 -4.70 4.33
N PHE A 18 3.90 -3.54 4.52
CA PHE A 18 5.29 -3.33 4.12
C PHE A 18 6.23 -4.09 5.07
N ARG A 19 6.56 -5.35 4.73
CA ARG A 19 7.40 -6.26 5.54
C ARG A 19 8.75 -6.61 4.86
N GLN A 20 9.02 -6.03 3.70
CA GLN A 20 10.25 -6.28 2.95
C GLN A 20 11.47 -5.82 3.77
N TRP A 21 12.36 -6.74 4.14
CA TRP A 21 13.53 -6.44 4.97
C TRP A 21 14.42 -5.35 4.35
N TRP A 22 14.62 -5.38 3.02
CA TRP A 22 15.43 -4.41 2.31
C TRP A 22 14.84 -2.99 2.36
N LEU A 23 13.50 -2.88 2.37
CA LEU A 23 12.84 -1.59 2.52
C LEU A 23 13.09 -1.03 3.93
N TRP A 24 12.99 -1.88 4.95
CA TRP A 24 13.25 -1.48 6.33
C TRP A 24 14.71 -1.08 6.56
N MET A 25 15.68 -1.73 5.89
CA MET A 25 17.07 -1.26 5.95
C MET A 25 17.22 0.18 5.47
N ILE A 26 16.58 0.54 4.35
CA ILE A 26 16.63 1.91 3.81
C ILE A 26 15.91 2.89 4.74
N VAL A 27 14.72 2.51 5.23
CA VAL A 27 13.90 3.36 6.10
C VAL A 27 14.60 3.66 7.42
N LEU A 28 15.33 2.69 7.98
CA LEU A 28 15.99 2.83 9.28
C LEU A 28 17.27 3.68 9.23
N VAL A 29 17.80 4.01 8.05
CA VAL A 29 18.93 4.96 7.92
C VAL A 29 18.55 6.32 8.51
N GLY A 30 17.33 6.81 8.25
CA GLY A 30 16.86 8.10 8.76
C GLY A 30 16.83 8.20 10.29
N PRO A 31 16.17 7.25 10.99
CA PRO A 31 16.22 7.16 12.45
C PRO A 31 17.63 7.04 13.01
N VAL A 32 18.48 6.18 12.45
CA VAL A 32 19.87 6.03 12.93
C VAL A 32 20.65 7.34 12.77
N PHE A 33 20.52 8.00 11.62
CA PHE A 33 21.17 9.28 11.35
C PHE A 33 20.69 10.38 12.31
N THR A 34 19.37 10.51 12.49
CA THR A 34 18.78 11.56 13.35
C THR A 34 19.11 11.33 14.83
N LEU A 35 19.22 10.09 15.29
CA LEU A 35 19.73 9.76 16.63
C LEU A 35 21.19 10.20 16.81
N GLY A 36 22.05 10.04 15.80
CA GLY A 36 23.42 10.53 15.84
C GLY A 36 23.51 12.05 15.97
N VAL A 37 22.69 12.78 15.22
CA VAL A 37 22.60 14.26 15.31
C VAL A 37 22.09 14.71 16.68
N LEU A 38 21.10 14.01 17.23
CA LEU A 38 20.58 14.30 18.57
C LEU A 38 21.63 14.01 19.66
N ALA A 39 22.35 12.90 19.56
CA ALA A 39 23.42 12.55 20.49
C ALA A 39 24.55 13.62 20.47
N ARG A 40 24.90 14.12 19.27
CA ARG A 40 25.88 15.20 19.12
C ARG A 40 25.50 16.44 19.96
N HIS A 41 24.23 16.85 19.90
CA HIS A 41 23.71 17.97 20.69
C HIS A 41 23.71 17.71 22.19
N ILE A 42 23.31 16.51 22.63
CA ILE A 42 23.22 16.15 24.05
C ILE A 42 24.60 16.04 24.69
N PHE A 43 25.57 15.44 24.00
CA PHE A 43 26.90 15.18 24.53
C PHE A 43 27.92 16.28 24.20
N GLY A 44 27.51 17.34 23.50
CA GLY A 44 28.37 18.50 23.20
C GLY A 44 29.53 18.19 22.25
N TYR A 45 29.48 17.09 21.49
CA TYR A 45 30.53 16.76 20.53
C TYR A 45 30.47 17.71 19.33
N GLY A 46 31.45 18.61 19.22
CA GLY A 46 31.57 19.53 18.08
C GLY A 46 30.55 20.66 18.08
N ALA A 47 30.42 21.39 19.19
CA ALA A 47 29.66 22.63 19.24
C ALA A 47 30.17 23.63 18.18
N ILE A 48 29.38 23.81 17.11
CA ILE A 48 29.35 25.07 16.37
C ILE A 48 28.25 25.87 17.08
N ASP A 49 28.45 27.18 17.23
CA ASP A 49 27.57 28.08 17.99
C ASP A 49 26.24 28.26 17.22
N ASP A 50 25.41 27.22 17.25
CA ASP A 50 24.20 27.11 16.46
C ASP A 50 23.02 27.58 17.34
N GLY A 51 22.47 28.75 17.02
CA GLY A 51 21.41 29.40 17.81
C GLY A 51 20.12 28.55 17.92
N LEU A 52 19.18 28.97 18.79
CA LEU A 52 17.93 28.26 19.12
C LEU A 52 17.10 27.73 17.92
N ASN A 53 17.22 28.34 16.74
CA ASN A 53 16.57 27.87 15.52
C ASN A 53 17.12 26.52 15.04
N ASP A 54 18.39 26.21 15.27
CA ASP A 54 19.03 24.97 14.80
C ASP A 54 18.59 23.74 15.58
N ILE A 55 18.48 23.87 16.91
CA ILE A 55 17.93 22.81 17.78
C ILE A 55 16.46 22.53 17.43
N THR A 56 15.68 23.58 17.17
CA THR A 56 14.26 23.44 16.81
C THR A 56 14.09 22.67 15.50
N ILE A 57 14.86 23.04 14.46
CA ILE A 57 14.85 22.33 13.18
C ILE A 57 15.31 20.88 13.36
N THR A 58 16.38 20.66 14.12
CA THR A 58 16.90 19.31 14.44
C THR A 58 15.82 18.44 15.07
N LEU A 59 15.10 18.94 16.07
CA LEU A 59 14.01 18.19 16.72
C LEU A 59 12.86 17.86 15.76
N ILE A 60 12.49 18.81 14.89
CA ILE A 60 11.46 18.58 13.86
C ILE A 60 11.91 17.46 12.91
N VAL A 61 13.16 17.49 12.44
CA VAL A 61 13.71 16.48 11.53
C VAL A 61 13.79 15.11 12.21
N VAL A 62 14.27 15.05 13.46
CA VAL A 62 14.29 13.82 14.27
C VAL A 62 12.88 13.25 14.43
N PHE A 63 11.90 14.10 14.71
CA PHE A 63 10.52 13.65 14.90
C PHE A 63 9.90 13.15 13.59
N ILE A 64 10.06 13.88 12.48
CA ILE A 64 9.46 13.50 11.19
C ILE A 64 10.15 12.29 10.58
N ILE A 65 11.47 12.34 10.41
CA ILE A 65 12.24 11.30 9.71
C ILE A 65 12.54 10.12 10.64
N GLY A 66 12.86 10.41 11.90
CA GLY A 66 13.24 9.40 12.88
C GLY A 66 12.05 8.62 13.47
N LEU A 67 10.86 9.22 13.52
CA LEU A 67 9.68 8.59 14.13
C LEU A 67 8.47 8.51 13.20
N ILE A 68 7.96 9.65 12.71
CA ILE A 68 6.70 9.68 11.95
C ILE A 68 6.80 8.82 10.68
N PHE A 69 7.85 8.97 9.89
CA PHE A 69 7.98 8.27 8.61
C PHE A 69 8.04 6.73 8.75
N PRO A 70 8.87 6.15 9.64
CA PRO A 70 8.84 4.71 9.92
C PRO A 70 7.49 4.23 10.45
N VAL A 71 6.90 4.96 11.42
CA VAL A 71 5.59 4.60 11.99
C VAL A 71 4.49 4.62 10.92
N PHE A 72 4.54 5.61 10.02
CA PHE A 72 3.62 5.72 8.90
C PHE A 72 3.70 4.49 7.99
N LEU A 73 4.90 4.03 7.64
CA LEU A 73 5.09 2.80 6.87
C LEU A 73 4.65 1.53 7.62
N LEU A 74 4.80 1.46 8.95
CA LEU A 74 4.30 0.34 9.76
C LEU A 74 2.76 0.23 9.72
N VAL A 75 2.07 1.36 9.69
CA VAL A 75 0.60 1.40 9.68
C VAL A 75 0.04 1.16 8.27
N MET A 76 0.82 1.48 7.23
CA MET A 76 0.41 1.30 5.84
C MET A 76 0.11 -0.16 5.50
N ARG A 77 -1.08 -0.40 4.95
CA ARG A 77 -1.50 -1.73 4.52
C ARG A 77 -2.56 -1.69 3.44
N LEU A 78 -2.49 -2.66 2.54
CA LEU A 78 -3.50 -2.91 1.52
C LEU A 78 -4.36 -4.08 1.97
N GLU A 79 -5.66 -3.85 2.05
CA GLU A 79 -6.65 -4.87 2.32
C GLU A 79 -7.48 -5.08 1.04
N SER A 80 -7.58 -6.33 0.62
CA SER A 80 -8.34 -6.76 -0.56
C SER A 80 -9.35 -7.83 -0.14
N GLN A 81 -10.61 -7.67 -0.52
CA GLN A 81 -11.69 -8.60 -0.18
C GLN A 81 -12.60 -8.83 -1.37
N VAL A 82 -12.97 -10.08 -1.63
CA VAL A 82 -14.02 -10.39 -2.60
C VAL A 82 -15.28 -10.75 -1.82
N THR A 83 -16.35 -10.01 -2.08
CA THR A 83 -17.64 -10.17 -1.41
C THR A 83 -18.74 -10.45 -2.44
N GLY A 84 -19.98 -10.69 -2.00
CA GLY A 84 -21.12 -10.77 -2.91
C GLY A 84 -21.42 -9.48 -3.69
N GLN A 85 -20.90 -8.32 -3.26
CA GLN A 85 -21.13 -7.04 -3.93
C GLN A 85 -20.08 -6.69 -4.99
N GLY A 86 -18.90 -7.31 -4.94
CA GLY A 86 -17.76 -6.92 -5.76
C GLY A 86 -16.42 -7.11 -5.07
N LEU A 87 -15.37 -6.59 -5.71
CA LEU A 87 -14.04 -6.49 -5.15
C LEU A 87 -13.92 -5.22 -4.29
N CYS A 88 -13.73 -5.42 -2.99
CA CYS A 88 -13.58 -4.38 -1.99
C CYS A 88 -12.08 -4.16 -1.69
N ILE A 89 -11.63 -2.91 -1.80
CA ILE A 89 -10.22 -2.54 -1.61
C ILE A 89 -10.11 -1.40 -0.62
N ARG A 90 -9.14 -1.48 0.30
CA ARG A 90 -8.84 -0.41 1.24
C ARG A 90 -7.34 -0.32 1.48
N PHE A 91 -6.77 0.84 1.19
CA PHE A 91 -5.35 1.12 1.44
C PHE A 91 -5.25 2.07 2.63
N ARG A 92 -4.93 1.55 3.81
CA ARG A 92 -4.76 2.36 5.02
C ARG A 92 -3.38 3.04 5.00
N PRO A 93 -3.24 4.29 5.49
CA PRO A 93 -4.29 5.15 6.05
C PRO A 93 -5.05 6.00 5.00
N PHE A 94 -4.69 5.95 3.72
CA PHE A 94 -5.25 6.81 2.66
C PHE A 94 -6.75 6.61 2.39
N HIS A 95 -7.28 5.42 2.61
CA HIS A 95 -8.70 5.09 2.45
C HIS A 95 -9.34 4.76 3.80
N TRP A 96 -10.21 5.66 4.28
CA TRP A 96 -11.01 5.40 5.48
C TRP A 96 -12.13 4.39 5.23
N LYS A 97 -12.81 4.50 4.09
CA LYS A 97 -13.88 3.59 3.64
C LYS A 97 -13.35 2.58 2.62
N TRP A 98 -14.08 1.47 2.46
CA TRP A 98 -13.82 0.52 1.39
C TRP A 98 -14.20 1.11 0.04
N ILE A 99 -13.33 0.93 -0.95
CA ILE A 99 -13.65 1.17 -2.35
C ILE A 99 -14.22 -0.13 -2.90
N ILE A 100 -15.46 -0.09 -3.36
CA ILE A 100 -16.13 -1.27 -3.93
C ILE A 100 -16.07 -1.13 -5.45
N ILE A 101 -15.49 -2.13 -6.10
CA ILE A 101 -15.49 -2.28 -7.56
C ILE A 101 -16.54 -3.36 -7.87
N PRO A 102 -17.74 -2.97 -8.37
CA PRO A 102 -18.78 -3.91 -8.72
C PRO A 102 -18.32 -4.84 -9.86
N PHE A 103 -18.74 -6.09 -9.82
CA PHE A 103 -18.36 -7.08 -10.82
C PHE A 103 -18.86 -6.72 -12.22
N GLU A 104 -20.02 -6.06 -12.31
CA GLU A 104 -20.64 -5.62 -13.56
C GLU A 104 -19.79 -4.58 -14.31
N LYS A 105 -18.83 -3.94 -13.63
CA LYS A 105 -17.89 -3.01 -14.27
C LYS A 105 -16.64 -3.71 -14.80
N ILE A 106 -16.30 -4.86 -14.24
CA ILE A 106 -15.06 -5.58 -14.54
C ILE A 106 -15.28 -6.41 -15.79
N LYS A 107 -14.58 -6.06 -16.87
CA LYS A 107 -14.60 -6.82 -18.11
C LYS A 107 -13.75 -8.08 -18.01
N LEU A 108 -12.56 -7.96 -17.44
CA LEU A 108 -11.60 -9.05 -17.33
C LEU A 108 -10.73 -8.88 -16.08
N ALA A 109 -10.44 -9.98 -15.40
CA ALA A 109 -9.50 -10.04 -14.28
C ALA A 109 -8.41 -11.07 -14.56
N GLU A 110 -7.20 -10.61 -14.84
CA GLU A 110 -6.08 -11.45 -15.26
C GLU A 110 -4.99 -11.52 -14.18
N PRO A 111 -4.59 -12.72 -13.71
CA PRO A 111 -3.41 -12.84 -12.87
C PRO A 111 -2.17 -12.61 -13.73
N LEU A 112 -1.28 -11.75 -13.27
CA LEU A 112 -0.05 -11.45 -13.99
C LEU A 112 1.15 -11.21 -13.05
N MET A 113 2.33 -11.25 -13.66
CA MET A 113 3.57 -10.73 -13.09
C MET A 113 3.91 -9.39 -13.76
N TYR A 114 4.39 -8.44 -12.97
CA TYR A 114 4.79 -7.09 -13.42
C TYR A 114 6.12 -6.69 -12.79
N ARG A 115 6.70 -5.58 -13.22
CA ARG A 115 7.93 -5.01 -12.62
C ARG A 115 7.56 -3.76 -11.82
N PRO A 116 7.44 -3.82 -10.49
CA PRO A 116 6.87 -2.73 -9.68
C PRO A 116 7.52 -1.36 -9.92
N LEU A 117 8.86 -1.30 -9.94
CA LEU A 117 9.60 -0.05 -10.14
C LEU A 117 9.45 0.49 -11.56
N ARG A 118 9.55 -0.37 -12.59
CA ARG A 118 9.53 0.05 -13.99
C ARG A 118 8.13 0.37 -14.49
N ASP A 119 7.15 -0.46 -14.14
CA ASP A 119 5.83 -0.41 -14.75
C ASP A 119 4.88 0.55 -13.99
N TYR A 120 5.09 0.72 -12.67
CA TYR A 120 4.21 1.53 -11.80
C TYR A 120 4.94 2.51 -10.87
N GLY A 121 6.28 2.58 -10.90
CA GLY A 121 7.04 3.51 -10.05
C GLY A 121 7.13 3.09 -8.58
N GLY A 122 6.99 1.80 -8.30
CA GLY A 122 7.18 1.19 -6.97
C GLY A 122 5.90 0.75 -6.28
N TRP A 123 5.96 0.64 -4.96
CA TRP A 123 4.87 0.15 -4.11
C TRP A 123 4.10 1.32 -3.49
N GLY A 124 2.80 1.13 -3.26
CA GLY A 124 1.86 2.13 -2.76
C GLY A 124 0.61 2.22 -3.64
N ILE A 125 -0.04 3.38 -3.59
CA ILE A 125 -1.07 3.78 -4.56
C ILE A 125 -0.37 4.53 -5.68
N ARG A 126 -0.48 4.04 -6.92
CA ARG A 126 0.20 4.61 -8.08
C ARG A 126 -0.79 4.96 -9.18
N TYR A 127 -0.48 6.04 -9.89
CA TYR A 127 -1.22 6.51 -11.05
C TYR A 127 -0.21 6.74 -12.16
N GLY A 128 -0.45 6.18 -13.34
CA GLY A 128 0.46 6.32 -14.46
C GLY A 128 -0.17 5.88 -15.78
N LYS A 129 0.67 5.76 -16.82
CA LYS A 129 0.25 5.38 -18.17
C LYS A 129 -0.41 3.99 -18.22
N MET A 130 0.04 3.06 -17.38
CA MET A 130 -0.53 1.72 -17.23
C MET A 130 -1.81 1.67 -16.38
N GLY A 131 -2.38 2.84 -16.04
CA GLY A 131 -3.53 2.96 -15.16
C GLY A 131 -3.16 3.11 -13.70
N LYS A 132 -4.05 2.65 -12.83
CA LYS A 132 -3.91 2.76 -11.38
C LYS A 132 -3.37 1.44 -10.80
N ALA A 133 -2.51 1.51 -9.79
CA ALA A 133 -2.08 0.31 -9.07
C ALA A 133 -2.20 0.49 -7.56
N TYR A 134 -2.64 -0.59 -6.91
CA TYR A 134 -2.58 -0.78 -5.47
C TYR A 134 -1.61 -1.92 -5.21
N ASN A 135 -0.42 -1.62 -4.72
CA ASN A 135 0.60 -2.62 -4.47
C ASN A 135 1.31 -2.35 -3.14
N VAL A 136 1.68 -3.39 -2.41
CA VAL A 136 2.46 -3.25 -1.15
C VAL A 136 3.77 -4.01 -1.23
N SER A 137 3.80 -5.17 -1.88
CA SER A 137 5.00 -6.00 -1.96
C SER A 137 4.97 -6.95 -3.15
N GLY A 138 6.15 -7.48 -3.50
CA GLY A 138 6.28 -8.43 -4.60
C GLY A 138 6.00 -7.82 -5.97
N ASN A 139 5.79 -8.71 -6.93
CA ASN A 139 5.73 -8.44 -8.37
C ASN A 139 4.59 -9.21 -9.06
N ARG A 140 3.59 -9.64 -8.29
CA ARG A 140 2.44 -10.44 -8.70
C ARG A 140 1.15 -9.72 -8.34
N GLY A 141 0.13 -9.86 -9.16
CA GLY A 141 -1.14 -9.17 -8.96
C GLY A 141 -2.20 -9.55 -9.98
N VAL A 142 -3.37 -8.92 -9.85
CA VAL A 142 -4.50 -9.10 -10.76
C VAL A 142 -4.76 -7.78 -11.46
N LEU A 143 -4.70 -7.78 -12.79
CA LEU A 143 -5.07 -6.63 -13.60
C LEU A 143 -6.56 -6.70 -13.91
N LEU A 144 -7.27 -5.66 -13.48
CA LEU A 144 -8.66 -5.45 -13.83
C LEU A 144 -8.72 -4.52 -15.03
N THR A 145 -9.38 -4.98 -16.08
CA THR A 145 -9.79 -4.13 -17.20
C THR A 145 -11.29 -3.92 -17.13
N PHE A 146 -11.74 -2.76 -17.62
CA PHE A 146 -13.12 -2.31 -17.56
C PHE A 146 -13.57 -2.00 -18.99
N ASP A 147 -14.87 -2.04 -19.27
CA ASP A 147 -15.39 -1.61 -20.57
C ASP A 147 -15.11 -0.13 -20.84
N THR A 148 -15.12 0.68 -19.79
CA THR A 148 -14.74 2.10 -19.83
C THR A 148 -13.90 2.45 -18.61
N GLY A 149 -12.91 3.33 -18.80
CA GLY A 149 -12.03 3.81 -17.75
C GLY A 149 -10.62 3.24 -17.79
N THR A 150 -9.85 3.50 -16.72
CA THR A 150 -8.44 3.10 -16.64
C THR A 150 -8.29 1.73 -15.97
N PRO A 151 -7.38 0.86 -16.45
CA PRO A 151 -7.09 -0.41 -15.79
C PRO A 151 -6.62 -0.22 -14.35
N ILE A 152 -6.92 -1.19 -13.50
CA ILE A 152 -6.53 -1.19 -12.09
C ILE A 152 -5.76 -2.48 -11.79
N LEU A 153 -4.48 -2.36 -11.41
CA LEU A 153 -3.68 -3.47 -10.91
C LEU A 153 -3.80 -3.60 -9.39
N ILE A 154 -4.15 -4.79 -8.91
CA ILE A 154 -4.14 -5.14 -7.49
C ILE A 154 -2.99 -6.11 -7.22
N GLY A 155 -1.94 -5.62 -6.58
CA GLY A 155 -0.85 -6.46 -6.10
C GLY A 155 -1.37 -7.49 -5.10
N SER A 156 -0.96 -8.75 -5.25
CA SER A 156 -1.43 -9.86 -4.42
C SER A 156 -0.37 -10.98 -4.40
N GLN A 157 -0.12 -11.54 -3.22
CA GLN A 157 0.74 -12.72 -3.09
C GLN A 157 0.02 -13.99 -3.55
N ASN A 158 -1.32 -13.98 -3.51
CA ASN A 158 -2.19 -15.07 -3.96
C ASN A 158 -2.97 -14.67 -5.23
N HIS A 159 -2.30 -13.96 -6.15
CA HIS A 159 -2.91 -13.37 -7.35
C HIS A 159 -3.75 -14.34 -8.20
N GLU A 160 -3.32 -15.60 -8.35
CA GLU A 160 -4.11 -16.63 -9.07
C GLU A 160 -5.43 -16.93 -8.36
N LEU A 161 -5.42 -17.13 -7.04
CA LEU A 161 -6.63 -17.37 -6.24
C LEU A 161 -7.56 -16.14 -6.26
N LEU A 162 -6.99 -14.94 -6.14
CA LEU A 162 -7.75 -13.70 -6.23
C LEU A 162 -8.44 -13.57 -7.60
N ALA A 163 -7.70 -13.77 -8.70
CA ALA A 163 -8.25 -13.70 -10.05
C ALA A 163 -9.32 -14.77 -10.27
N ALA A 164 -9.07 -16.03 -9.87
CA ALA A 164 -10.03 -17.12 -9.97
C ALA A 164 -11.33 -16.81 -9.20
N THR A 165 -11.21 -16.24 -8.00
CA THR A 165 -12.37 -15.85 -7.19
C THR A 165 -13.18 -14.74 -7.87
N ILE A 166 -12.52 -13.72 -8.44
CA ILE A 166 -13.20 -12.65 -9.20
C ILE A 166 -13.88 -13.22 -10.44
N ASN A 167 -13.15 -13.99 -11.25
CA ASN A 167 -13.66 -14.59 -12.49
C ASN A 167 -14.83 -15.55 -12.24
N SER A 168 -14.84 -16.25 -11.09
CA SER A 168 -15.98 -17.09 -10.70
C SER A 168 -17.28 -16.28 -10.57
N LYS A 169 -17.21 -14.99 -10.24
CA LYS A 169 -18.38 -14.10 -10.12
C LYS A 169 -18.76 -13.46 -11.44
N LEU A 170 -17.80 -13.23 -12.34
CA LEU A 170 -18.07 -12.70 -13.67
C LEU A 170 -18.85 -13.68 -14.56
N LYS A 171 -18.65 -14.99 -14.37
CA LYS A 171 -19.36 -16.04 -15.16
C LYS A 171 -20.87 -16.13 -14.90
N TYR A 172 -21.37 -15.51 -13.83
CA TYR A 172 -22.79 -15.55 -13.44
C TYR A 172 -23.50 -14.21 -13.63
N LEU A 173 -22.86 -13.28 -14.35
CA LEU A 173 -23.43 -12.01 -14.80
C LEU A 173 -23.69 -12.09 -16.30
#